data_AF-A0A6B3W4C2-F1
#
_entry.id   AF-A0A6B3W4C2-F1
#
_cell.length_a   1.000
_cell.length_b   1.000
_cell.length_c   1.000
_cell.angle_alpha   90.00
_cell.angle_beta   90.00
_cell.angle_gamma   90.00
#
_symmetry.space_group_name_H-M   'P 1'
#
loop_
_entity.id
_entity.type
_entity.pdbx_description
1 polymer ?
#
loop_
_entity_poly.entity_id
_entity_poly.type
_entity_poly.pdbx_seq_one_letter_code
_entity_poly.pdbx_strand_id
1 'polypeptide(L)'
;MAKKYYAVKQGKKTGIFTTWDECKQNVHGYPGAEYKSFTSKAEAENYLTGSKEIEESKKDRASDHEVEVVAYVDGSFNEESSEFSYGAVIFYEGKQMHFSEKYNDPDLVSMRNVAGEIKGSERAMAFALEKGAKSLAIHHDYEGIAKWCNGEWKANKTGTKAYKKYYDDIKNDVSVKFVKVKSHSGDKFNDLADKLAKEAFAKKSPSENSPMNEPDQTRNVGIFVNPTELEDIIKNTGTQMWDDFRFISLEERGKVNKCNFTVNGKLCSLNFHSKNNGTTTMSPTGKNTELSLALKERIIELSDFKDTGVSKSHTFRINKEWSYNLVGFLGELEDIEKDCIQHENPKYEQCKFVSAKGDRLNINIYETGNVVLQGKPAYLYTEALSFLSYCPQISMTDVIEANNSFHEVDIKVEDTRTELQKLMPNAYGNIDDTLFKILSPAISLKKVNVEMEDYSCYAFPALRALEGYLKYLFSIEEIEIGHSYGYHFGHDTRTDAFHLKRHVVQELKNPKVEAPLVETYNYINKNRHTLFHTEQIMFITRILEDKLEADQIVNEVIDLIERTYTYLTA
;
A
#
# COMPACT_ATOMS: atom_id res chain seq x y z
N MET A 1 18.69 -28.15 37.87
CA MET A 1 17.72 -27.31 37.13
C MET A 1 16.33 -27.89 37.34
N ALA A 2 15.31 -27.07 37.58
CA ALA A 2 13.94 -27.57 37.75
C ALA A 2 13.44 -28.22 36.45
N LYS A 3 12.79 -29.38 36.55
CA LYS A 3 12.25 -30.13 35.42
C LYS A 3 11.12 -29.31 34.77
N LYS A 4 11.24 -28.98 33.48
CA LYS A 4 10.23 -28.22 32.72
C LYS A 4 9.45 -29.14 31.80
N TYR A 5 8.18 -28.82 31.60
CA TYR A 5 7.28 -29.49 30.66
C TYR A 5 6.90 -28.50 29.58
N TYR A 6 6.95 -28.88 28.31
CA TYR A 6 6.65 -28.02 27.18
C TYR A 6 5.41 -28.57 26.46
N ALA A 7 4.31 -27.86 26.53
CA ALA A 7 3.07 -28.24 25.88
C ALA A 7 2.96 -27.55 24.52
N VAL A 8 2.80 -28.32 23.45
CA VAL A 8 2.55 -27.84 22.08
C VAL A 8 1.09 -28.07 21.74
N LYS A 9 0.34 -26.99 21.63
CA LYS A 9 -1.08 -26.95 21.29
C LYS A 9 -1.33 -26.82 19.79
N GLN A 10 -0.43 -26.16 19.07
CA GLN A 10 -0.35 -26.17 17.60
C GLN A 10 1.11 -26.31 17.16
N GLY A 11 1.38 -27.22 16.24
CA GLY A 11 2.73 -27.52 15.73
C GLY A 11 2.72 -28.77 14.86
N LYS A 12 3.90 -29.19 14.39
CA LYS A 12 4.09 -30.43 13.62
C LYS A 12 3.61 -31.67 14.39
N LYS A 13 3.75 -31.66 15.71
CA LYS A 13 3.20 -32.66 16.63
C LYS A 13 2.75 -31.98 17.92
N THR A 14 1.50 -32.17 18.31
CA THR A 14 0.94 -31.66 19.56
C THR A 14 1.18 -32.63 20.72
N GLY A 15 1.20 -32.12 21.95
CA GLY A 15 1.46 -32.92 23.15
C GLY A 15 2.44 -32.25 24.12
N ILE A 16 2.84 -33.00 25.16
CA ILE A 16 3.77 -32.53 26.20
C ILE A 16 5.13 -33.17 26.01
N PHE A 17 6.15 -32.34 25.92
CA PHE A 17 7.55 -32.72 25.80
C PHE A 17 8.29 -32.37 27.10
N THR A 18 9.31 -33.13 27.46
CA THR A 18 10.06 -32.91 28.71
C THR A 18 11.39 -32.20 28.50
N THR A 19 11.76 -31.97 27.23
CA THR A 19 12.95 -31.23 26.83
C THR A 19 12.59 -30.13 25.82
N TRP A 20 13.38 -29.07 25.83
CA TRP A 20 13.19 -27.98 24.87
C TRP A 20 13.50 -28.43 23.43
N ASP A 21 14.50 -29.28 23.23
CA ASP A 21 14.88 -29.73 21.89
C ASP A 21 13.77 -30.53 21.21
N GLU A 22 13.07 -31.40 21.97
CA GLU A 22 11.87 -32.09 21.48
C GLU A 22 10.73 -31.12 21.18
N CYS A 23 10.46 -30.14 22.05
CA CYS A 23 9.45 -29.12 21.78
C CYS A 23 9.79 -28.33 20.51
N LYS A 24 11.05 -27.90 20.37
CA LYS A 24 11.56 -27.08 19.27
C LYS A 24 11.41 -27.79 17.93
N GLN A 25 11.74 -29.08 17.84
CA GLN A 25 11.54 -29.87 16.62
C GLN A 25 10.08 -29.84 16.13
N ASN A 26 9.13 -29.74 17.06
CA ASN A 26 7.70 -29.79 16.78
C ASN A 26 7.05 -28.42 16.55
N VAL A 27 7.74 -27.32 16.82
CA VAL A 27 7.20 -25.95 16.60
C VAL A 27 8.00 -25.14 15.59
N HIS A 28 9.28 -25.46 15.40
CA HIS A 28 10.18 -24.69 14.54
C HIS A 28 9.86 -24.89 13.06
N GLY A 29 9.62 -23.78 12.34
CA GLY A 29 9.23 -23.76 10.93
C GLY A 29 7.77 -24.14 10.67
N TYR A 30 6.92 -24.23 11.71
CA TYR A 30 5.48 -24.44 11.55
C TYR A 30 4.73 -23.10 11.68
N PRO A 31 4.05 -22.63 10.62
CA PRO A 31 3.26 -21.39 10.69
C PRO A 31 2.18 -21.46 11.77
N GLY A 32 2.15 -20.49 12.69
CA GLY A 32 1.14 -20.43 13.75
C GLY A 32 1.35 -21.39 14.93
N ALA A 33 2.57 -21.89 15.16
CA ALA A 33 2.83 -22.80 16.27
C ALA A 33 2.48 -22.17 17.65
N GLU A 34 1.71 -22.90 18.46
CA GLU A 34 1.27 -22.50 19.80
C GLU A 34 1.86 -23.46 20.84
N TYR A 35 2.73 -22.97 21.72
CA TYR A 35 3.37 -23.78 22.75
C TYR A 35 3.72 -22.95 24.01
N LYS A 36 3.81 -23.62 25.16
CA LYS A 36 4.17 -23.00 26.45
C LYS A 36 4.92 -23.97 27.36
N SER A 37 5.85 -23.45 28.15
CA SER A 37 6.58 -24.23 29.16
C SER A 37 5.97 -24.05 30.56
N PHE A 38 5.85 -25.13 31.31
CA PHE A 38 5.29 -25.21 32.65
C PHE A 38 6.26 -25.90 33.62
N THR A 39 6.10 -25.60 34.90
CA THR A 39 6.86 -26.24 35.98
C THR A 39 6.24 -27.54 36.47
N SER A 40 4.97 -27.80 36.13
CA SER A 40 4.28 -29.05 36.45
C SER A 40 3.68 -29.69 35.19
N LYS A 41 3.59 -31.03 35.19
CA LYS A 41 2.97 -31.79 34.09
C LYS A 41 1.46 -31.50 34.01
N ALA A 42 0.82 -31.31 35.16
CA ALA A 42 -0.61 -31.00 35.25
C ALA A 42 -0.97 -29.66 34.58
N GLU A 43 -0.20 -28.60 34.79
CA GLU A 43 -0.42 -27.32 34.11
C GLU A 43 -0.27 -27.43 32.58
N ALA A 44 0.70 -28.25 32.13
CA ALA A 44 0.92 -28.54 30.72
C ALA A 44 -0.25 -29.34 30.10
N GLU A 45 -0.86 -30.27 30.85
CA GLU A 45 -2.04 -31.03 30.43
C GLU A 45 -3.29 -30.14 30.36
N ASN A 46 -3.46 -29.23 31.32
CA ASN A 46 -4.57 -28.27 31.34
C ASN A 46 -4.48 -27.29 30.17
N TYR A 47 -3.27 -26.85 29.81
CA TYR A 47 -3.06 -26.00 28.64
C TYR A 47 -3.46 -26.68 27.32
N LEU A 48 -3.28 -28.00 27.18
CA LEU A 48 -3.66 -28.74 25.97
C LEU A 48 -5.15 -29.07 25.89
N THR A 49 -5.79 -29.36 27.02
CA THR A 49 -7.20 -29.79 27.05
C THR A 49 -8.19 -28.63 27.11
N GLY A 50 -7.73 -27.40 27.38
CA GLY A 50 -8.60 -26.22 27.46
C GLY A 50 -9.52 -26.21 28.69
N SER A 51 -9.35 -27.17 29.60
CA SER A 51 -10.14 -27.32 30.83
C SER A 51 -9.57 -26.41 31.90
N LYS A 52 -10.23 -25.28 32.19
CA LYS A 52 -10.03 -24.58 33.46
C LYS A 52 -10.63 -25.45 34.57
N GLU A 53 -9.80 -26.13 35.35
CA GLU A 53 -10.22 -26.58 36.67
C GLU A 53 -10.49 -25.35 37.53
N ILE A 54 -11.77 -25.21 37.87
CA ILE A 54 -12.34 -24.28 38.82
C ILE A 54 -12.01 -24.86 40.20
N GLU A 55 -11.13 -24.22 40.98
CA GLU A 55 -11.23 -24.36 42.43
C GLU A 55 -12.35 -23.45 42.94
N GLU A 56 -13.35 -24.12 43.50
CA GLU A 56 -14.61 -23.59 44.01
C GLU A 56 -14.40 -22.54 45.11
N SER A 57 -15.07 -21.41 44.97
CA SER A 57 -15.90 -20.92 46.06
C SER A 57 -17.32 -20.73 45.53
N LYS A 58 -18.21 -21.56 46.08
CA LYS A 58 -19.62 -21.66 45.76
C LYS A 58 -20.34 -20.35 46.11
N LYS A 59 -20.93 -19.71 45.11
CA LYS A 59 -22.31 -19.21 45.18
C LYS A 59 -22.89 -19.01 43.77
N ASP A 60 -24.03 -19.68 43.60
CA ASP A 60 -25.12 -19.44 42.65
C ASP A 60 -24.96 -19.82 41.16
N ARG A 61 -25.56 -20.99 40.85
CA ARG A 61 -26.00 -21.41 39.52
C ARG A 61 -27.29 -20.65 39.15
N ALA A 62 -27.23 -19.90 38.04
CA ALA A 62 -28.27 -19.24 37.22
C ALA A 62 -27.89 -17.75 37.08
N SER A 63 -27.40 -17.23 35.96
CA SER A 63 -28.04 -17.24 34.63
C SER A 63 -27.01 -17.37 33.51
N ASP A 64 -27.48 -17.82 32.35
CA ASP A 64 -27.06 -17.30 31.05
C ASP A 64 -27.30 -15.78 31.10
N HIS A 65 -26.41 -15.03 31.75
CA HIS A 65 -26.51 -13.57 31.73
C HIS A 65 -26.06 -13.18 30.34
N GLU A 66 -27.00 -12.74 29.51
CA GLU A 66 -26.68 -11.97 28.32
C GLU A 66 -25.63 -10.95 28.72
N VAL A 67 -24.51 -10.94 27.98
CA VAL A 67 -23.46 -9.97 28.22
C VAL A 67 -24.09 -8.58 28.16
N GLU A 68 -24.05 -7.85 29.28
CA GLU A 68 -24.75 -6.57 29.41
C GLU A 68 -24.13 -5.52 28.49
N VAL A 69 -22.80 -5.53 28.38
CA VAL A 69 -22.04 -4.61 27.51
C VAL A 69 -21.22 -5.38 26.48
N VAL A 70 -21.41 -5.10 25.20
CA VAL A 70 -20.54 -5.61 24.14
C VAL A 70 -19.80 -4.45 23.51
N ALA A 71 -18.47 -4.51 23.47
CA ALA A 71 -17.63 -3.48 22.87
C ALA A 71 -16.79 -4.08 21.74
N TYR A 72 -16.66 -3.34 20.64
CA TYR A 72 -15.64 -3.55 19.61
C TYR A 72 -14.65 -2.41 19.71
N VAL A 73 -13.37 -2.72 19.75
CA VAL A 73 -12.31 -1.72 19.96
C VAL A 73 -11.24 -1.88 18.90
N ASP A 74 -10.74 -0.74 18.42
CA ASP A 74 -9.62 -0.68 17.49
C ASP A 74 -8.77 0.57 17.78
N GLY A 75 -7.53 0.57 17.29
CA GLY A 75 -6.56 1.64 17.47
C GLY A 75 -5.94 2.10 16.16
N SER A 76 -5.71 3.39 16.02
CA SER A 76 -5.01 3.97 14.87
C SER A 76 -3.85 4.83 15.34
N PHE A 77 -2.86 5.04 14.48
CA PHE A 77 -1.69 5.87 14.76
C PHE A 77 -1.45 6.84 13.60
N ASN A 78 -1.16 8.09 13.94
CA ASN A 78 -0.76 9.14 13.00
C ASN A 78 0.73 9.40 13.18
N GLU A 79 1.54 9.01 12.19
CA GLU A 79 2.99 9.16 12.25
C GLU A 79 3.44 10.63 12.16
N GLU A 80 2.71 11.46 11.41
CA GLU A 80 3.04 12.89 11.23
C GLU A 80 2.94 13.68 12.53
N SER A 81 1.88 13.43 13.33
CA SER A 81 1.66 14.13 14.60
C SER A 81 2.20 13.38 15.81
N SER A 82 2.69 12.15 15.62
CA SER A 82 3.03 11.24 16.73
C SER A 82 1.86 11.09 17.73
N GLU A 83 0.65 10.96 17.19
CA GLU A 83 -0.58 10.78 17.95
C GLU A 83 -1.15 9.39 17.71
N PHE A 84 -1.72 8.75 18.73
CA PHE A 84 -2.52 7.53 18.57
C PHE A 84 -3.96 7.79 18.99
N SER A 85 -4.89 7.00 18.48
CA SER A 85 -6.30 7.13 18.83
C SER A 85 -6.94 5.77 18.99
N TYR A 86 -8.09 5.75 19.65
CA TYR A 86 -8.97 4.57 19.65
C TYR A 86 -10.31 4.90 19.00
N GLY A 87 -10.95 3.84 18.51
CA GLY A 87 -12.36 3.81 18.19
C GLY A 87 -13.00 2.67 18.98
N ALA A 88 -14.20 2.92 19.51
CA ALA A 88 -14.96 1.93 20.25
C ALA A 88 -16.45 2.00 19.89
N VAL A 89 -17.02 0.86 19.51
CA VAL A 89 -18.45 0.67 19.30
C VAL A 89 -19.00 -0.13 20.47
N ILE A 90 -19.83 0.49 21.31
CA ILE A 90 -20.34 -0.11 22.54
C ILE A 90 -21.86 -0.31 22.43
N PHE A 91 -22.32 -1.54 22.72
CA PHE A 91 -23.71 -1.93 22.82
C PHE A 91 -24.09 -2.11 24.28
N TYR A 92 -25.17 -1.46 24.72
CA TYR A 92 -25.73 -1.61 26.06
C TYR A 92 -27.23 -1.30 26.02
N GLU A 93 -28.06 -2.13 26.66
CA GLU A 93 -29.54 -1.99 26.69
C GLU A 93 -30.17 -1.77 25.29
N GLY A 94 -29.68 -2.49 24.29
CA GLY A 94 -30.18 -2.40 22.90
C GLY A 94 -29.77 -1.11 22.16
N LYS A 95 -28.91 -0.26 22.73
CA LYS A 95 -28.39 0.95 22.10
C LYS A 95 -26.93 0.78 21.68
N GLN A 96 -26.61 1.30 20.50
CA GLN A 96 -25.25 1.40 19.98
C GLN A 96 -24.70 2.82 20.25
N MET A 97 -23.49 2.90 20.78
CA MET A 97 -22.77 4.14 21.08
C MET A 97 -21.37 4.09 20.46
N HIS A 98 -20.87 5.27 20.07
CA HIS A 98 -19.56 5.41 19.45
C HIS A 98 -18.69 6.31 20.30
N PHE A 99 -17.49 5.84 20.60
CA PHE A 99 -16.46 6.59 21.28
C PHE A 99 -15.20 6.60 20.43
N SER A 100 -14.51 7.72 20.42
CA SER A 100 -13.25 7.86 19.72
C SER A 100 -12.50 9.04 20.28
N GLU A 101 -11.22 8.86 20.59
CA GLU A 101 -10.40 9.93 21.13
C GLU A 101 -8.95 9.72 20.71
N LYS A 102 -8.22 10.82 20.54
CA LYS A 102 -6.79 10.82 20.22
C LYS A 102 -5.96 11.25 21.42
N TYR A 103 -4.74 10.76 21.47
CA TYR A 103 -3.76 10.96 22.51
C TYR A 103 -2.38 11.14 21.88
N ASN A 104 -1.49 11.79 22.63
CA ASN A 104 -0.09 12.00 22.25
C ASN A 104 0.87 11.62 23.39
N ASP A 105 0.44 10.68 24.25
CA ASP A 105 1.21 10.26 25.42
C ASP A 105 2.58 9.67 24.98
N PRO A 106 3.71 10.31 25.33
CA PRO A 106 5.04 9.86 24.90
C PRO A 106 5.41 8.46 25.38
N ASP A 107 4.86 7.99 26.51
CA ASP A 107 5.16 6.66 27.05
C ASP A 107 4.43 5.55 26.29
N LEU A 108 3.36 5.92 25.57
CA LEU A 108 2.49 5.02 24.82
C LEU A 108 2.64 5.16 23.30
N VAL A 109 3.10 6.31 22.80
CA VAL A 109 3.24 6.60 21.36
C VAL A 109 4.11 5.57 20.63
N SER A 110 5.14 5.03 21.32
CA SER A 110 6.01 3.97 20.80
C SER A 110 5.31 2.63 20.56
N MET A 111 4.08 2.47 21.07
CA MET A 111 3.22 1.31 20.85
C MET A 111 2.24 1.52 19.70
N ARG A 112 2.21 2.71 19.08
CA ARG A 112 1.42 3.03 17.87
C ARG A 112 -0.06 2.65 18.03
N ASN A 113 -0.63 1.92 17.06
CA ASN A 113 -2.02 1.46 17.07
C ASN A 113 -2.37 0.60 18.30
N VAL A 114 -1.42 -0.18 18.82
CA VAL A 114 -1.62 -0.99 20.04
C VAL A 114 -1.92 -0.11 21.25
N ALA A 115 -1.39 1.12 21.30
CA ALA A 115 -1.76 2.08 22.35
C ALA A 115 -3.23 2.53 22.25
N GLY A 116 -3.71 2.68 21.02
CA GLY A 116 -5.11 2.94 20.71
C GLY A 116 -6.02 1.81 21.19
N GLU A 117 -5.71 0.57 20.83
CA GLU A 117 -6.52 -0.59 21.27
C GLU A 117 -6.56 -0.75 22.79
N ILE A 118 -5.45 -0.45 23.47
CA ILE A 118 -5.41 -0.39 24.95
C ILE A 118 -6.39 0.67 25.46
N LYS A 119 -6.35 1.90 24.92
CA LYS A 119 -7.25 2.98 25.35
C LYS A 119 -8.71 2.71 25.02
N GLY A 120 -9.01 2.09 23.88
CA GLY A 120 -10.36 1.65 23.52
C GLY A 120 -10.89 0.61 24.50
N SER A 121 -10.03 -0.35 24.89
CA SER A 121 -10.36 -1.35 25.91
C SER A 121 -10.58 -0.73 27.29
N GLU A 122 -9.73 0.22 27.71
CA GLU A 122 -9.90 0.98 28.95
C GLU A 122 -11.21 1.78 28.94
N ARG A 123 -11.56 2.41 27.81
CA ARG A 123 -12.83 3.14 27.66
C ARG A 123 -14.04 2.23 27.81
N ALA A 124 -14.01 1.03 27.22
CA ALA A 124 -15.08 0.04 27.32
C ALA A 124 -15.27 -0.47 28.76
N MET A 125 -14.15 -0.73 29.46
CA MET A 125 -14.14 -1.09 30.87
C MET A 125 -14.68 0.03 31.77
N ALA A 126 -14.26 1.28 31.54
CA ALA A 126 -14.77 2.45 32.24
C ALA A 126 -16.27 2.62 32.02
N PHE A 127 -16.75 2.44 30.78
CA PHE A 127 -18.18 2.53 30.46
C PHE A 127 -19.00 1.49 31.24
N ALA A 128 -18.52 0.24 31.33
CA ALA A 128 -19.21 -0.81 32.09
C ALA A 128 -19.32 -0.44 33.59
N LEU A 129 -18.26 0.13 34.18
CA LEU A 129 -18.29 0.62 35.56
C LEU A 129 -19.24 1.81 35.75
N GLU A 130 -19.20 2.80 34.85
CA GLU A 130 -20.08 3.98 34.87
C GLU A 130 -21.57 3.59 34.84
N LYS A 131 -21.90 2.51 34.13
CA LYS A 131 -23.27 1.98 34.03
C LYS A 131 -23.61 0.94 35.10
N GLY A 132 -22.65 0.60 35.97
CA GLY A 132 -22.83 -0.43 36.99
C GLY A 132 -23.06 -1.83 36.40
N ALA A 133 -22.64 -2.05 35.15
CA ALA A 133 -22.85 -3.31 34.44
C ALA A 133 -22.00 -4.43 35.05
N LYS A 134 -22.54 -5.65 35.09
CA LYS A 134 -21.86 -6.82 35.70
C LYS A 134 -21.05 -7.63 34.72
N SER A 135 -21.26 -7.47 33.42
CA SER A 135 -20.55 -8.22 32.37
C SER A 135 -20.22 -7.38 31.15
N LEU A 136 -19.02 -7.58 30.61
CA LEU A 136 -18.48 -6.88 29.44
C LEU A 136 -17.78 -7.87 28.51
N ALA A 137 -18.11 -7.88 27.22
CA ALA A 137 -17.34 -8.55 26.18
C ALA A 137 -16.60 -7.55 25.30
N ILE A 138 -15.27 -7.64 25.22
CA ILE A 138 -14.42 -6.80 24.37
C ILE A 138 -13.98 -7.62 23.16
N HIS A 139 -14.41 -7.19 21.98
CA HIS A 139 -13.99 -7.69 20.68
C HIS A 139 -12.79 -6.87 20.21
N HIS A 140 -11.70 -7.55 19.87
CA HIS A 140 -10.43 -6.92 19.50
C HIS A 140 -9.68 -7.78 18.48
N ASP A 141 -8.79 -7.19 17.69
CA ASP A 141 -8.04 -7.89 16.65
C ASP A 141 -6.58 -8.19 17.04
N TYR A 142 -6.01 -7.45 18.00
CA TYR A 142 -4.68 -7.73 18.54
C TYR A 142 -4.70 -8.61 19.80
N GLU A 143 -4.01 -9.75 19.75
CA GLU A 143 -4.02 -10.74 20.84
C GLU A 143 -3.51 -10.23 22.20
N GLY A 144 -2.69 -9.17 22.20
CA GLY A 144 -2.09 -8.64 23.42
C GLY A 144 -3.12 -8.12 24.43
N ILE A 145 -4.23 -7.58 23.94
CA ILE A 145 -5.33 -7.02 24.76
C ILE A 145 -5.85 -8.07 25.77
N ALA A 146 -6.15 -9.28 25.30
CA ALA A 146 -6.55 -10.38 26.18
C ALA A 146 -5.37 -10.97 26.96
N LYS A 147 -4.23 -11.21 26.29
CA LYS A 147 -3.13 -12.00 26.85
C LYS A 147 -2.42 -11.30 28.01
N TRP A 148 -2.36 -9.98 28.06
CA TRP A 148 -1.81 -9.25 29.21
C TRP A 148 -2.74 -9.34 30.44
N CYS A 149 -4.04 -9.14 30.25
CA CYS A 149 -5.05 -9.20 31.32
C CYS A 149 -5.17 -10.61 31.91
N ASN A 150 -5.18 -11.64 31.07
CA ASN A 150 -5.23 -13.05 31.49
C ASN A 150 -3.91 -13.56 32.11
N GLY A 151 -2.83 -12.76 32.07
CA GLY A 151 -1.51 -13.17 32.56
C GLY A 151 -0.78 -14.17 31.66
N GLU A 152 -1.23 -14.35 30.41
CA GLU A 152 -0.60 -15.22 29.41
C GLU A 152 0.68 -14.59 28.85
N TRP A 153 0.71 -13.26 28.71
CA TRP A 153 1.87 -12.46 28.34
C TRP A 153 2.36 -11.61 29.51
N LYS A 154 3.69 -11.47 29.62
CA LYS A 154 4.30 -10.62 30.65
C LYS A 154 4.25 -9.15 30.20
N ALA A 155 3.59 -8.30 30.97
CA ALA A 155 3.55 -6.85 30.76
C ALA A 155 4.89 -6.21 31.17
N ASN A 156 5.71 -5.82 30.20
CA ASN A 156 7.07 -5.30 30.43
C ASN A 156 7.15 -3.77 30.31
N LYS A 157 6.34 -3.16 29.46
CA LYS A 157 6.29 -1.70 29.23
C LYS A 157 5.38 -1.02 30.26
N THR A 158 5.65 0.26 30.57
CA THR A 158 4.85 1.07 31.52
C THR A 158 3.36 1.06 31.16
N GLY A 159 3.02 1.31 29.89
CA GLY A 159 1.65 1.24 29.39
C GLY A 159 0.95 -0.11 29.58
N THR A 160 1.62 -1.22 29.20
CA THR A 160 1.05 -2.57 29.38
C THR A 160 0.87 -2.97 30.85
N LYS A 161 1.72 -2.45 31.75
CA LYS A 161 1.60 -2.70 33.20
C LYS A 161 0.43 -1.91 33.78
N ALA A 162 0.26 -0.65 33.37
CA ALA A 162 -0.86 0.18 33.76
C ALA A 162 -2.19 -0.40 33.29
N TYR A 163 -2.28 -0.82 32.02
CA TYR A 163 -3.47 -1.46 31.45
C TYR A 163 -3.85 -2.74 32.21
N LYS A 164 -2.87 -3.64 32.46
CA LYS A 164 -3.11 -4.84 33.26
C LYS A 164 -3.59 -4.51 34.67
N LYS A 165 -2.97 -3.52 35.32
CA LYS A 165 -3.37 -3.08 36.66
C LYS A 165 -4.81 -2.57 36.65
N TYR A 166 -5.18 -1.75 35.67
CA TYR A 166 -6.55 -1.26 35.52
C TYR A 166 -7.57 -2.40 35.40
N TYR A 167 -7.27 -3.41 34.58
CA TYR A 167 -8.08 -4.63 34.53
C TYR A 167 -8.14 -5.37 35.88
N ASP A 168 -7.00 -5.54 36.55
CA ASP A 168 -6.92 -6.23 37.85
C ASP A 168 -7.73 -5.53 38.94
N ASP A 169 -7.83 -4.19 38.90
CA ASP A 169 -8.57 -3.39 39.85
C ASP A 169 -10.10 -3.54 39.67
N ILE A 170 -10.58 -3.85 38.46
CA ILE A 170 -12.03 -3.84 38.13
C ILE A 170 -12.63 -5.24 37.94
N LYS A 171 -11.80 -6.27 37.70
CA LYS A 171 -12.25 -7.62 37.31
C LYS A 171 -13.16 -8.32 38.33
N ASN A 172 -13.19 -7.84 39.57
CA ASN A 172 -14.09 -8.35 40.61
C ASN A 172 -15.46 -7.66 40.60
N ASP A 173 -15.56 -6.46 40.03
CA ASP A 173 -16.79 -5.67 39.92
C ASP A 173 -17.49 -5.89 38.58
N VAL A 174 -16.72 -6.12 37.51
CA VAL A 174 -17.20 -6.38 36.14
C VAL A 174 -16.53 -7.65 35.60
N SER A 175 -17.33 -8.63 35.17
CA SER A 175 -16.84 -9.82 34.48
C SER A 175 -16.48 -9.49 33.03
N VAL A 176 -15.19 -9.33 32.74
CA VAL A 176 -14.69 -8.97 31.41
C VAL A 176 -14.27 -10.23 30.64
N LYS A 177 -14.86 -10.42 29.46
CA LYS A 177 -14.54 -11.48 28.49
C LYS A 177 -13.90 -10.86 27.25
N PHE A 178 -12.81 -11.45 26.77
CA PHE A 178 -12.18 -11.03 25.52
C PHE A 178 -12.57 -11.98 24.38
N VAL A 179 -12.91 -11.41 23.22
CA VAL A 179 -13.30 -12.14 22.01
C VAL A 179 -12.38 -11.69 20.88
N LYS A 180 -11.53 -12.60 20.40
CA LYS A 180 -10.64 -12.30 19.28
C LYS A 180 -11.44 -12.29 17.97
N VAL A 181 -11.38 -11.18 17.26
CA VAL A 181 -11.89 -11.03 15.90
C VAL A 181 -10.71 -11.04 14.93
N LYS A 182 -10.92 -11.51 13.70
CA LYS A 182 -9.89 -11.42 12.66
C LYS A 182 -9.91 -10.01 12.08
N SER A 183 -8.77 -9.34 12.06
CA SER A 183 -8.61 -8.05 11.38
C SER A 183 -9.05 -8.17 9.91
N HIS A 184 -9.82 -7.19 9.42
CA HIS A 184 -10.39 -7.14 8.07
C HIS A 184 -11.20 -8.38 7.63
N SER A 185 -11.91 -9.01 8.56
CA SER A 185 -12.75 -10.19 8.27
C SER A 185 -14.16 -9.86 7.75
N GLY A 186 -14.47 -8.57 7.56
CA GLY A 186 -15.82 -8.10 7.23
C GLY A 186 -16.76 -8.11 8.44
N ASP A 187 -16.22 -8.14 9.67
CA ASP A 187 -17.00 -7.87 10.87
C ASP A 187 -17.34 -6.38 10.91
N LYS A 188 -18.61 -6.10 10.56
CA LYS A 188 -19.18 -4.75 10.46
C LYS A 188 -18.82 -3.82 11.62
N PHE A 189 -18.72 -4.35 12.85
CA PHE A 189 -18.50 -3.51 14.02
C PHE A 189 -17.02 -3.33 14.35
N ASN A 190 -16.18 -4.28 13.98
CA ASN A 190 -14.73 -4.10 14.00
C ASN A 190 -14.29 -3.04 12.97
N ASP A 191 -14.80 -3.14 11.73
CA ASP A 191 -14.50 -2.17 10.67
C ASP A 191 -15.00 -0.75 11.04
N LEU A 192 -16.11 -0.67 11.79
CA LEU A 192 -16.61 0.60 12.32
C LEU A 192 -15.73 1.15 13.45
N ALA A 193 -15.19 0.29 14.30
CA ALA A 193 -14.23 0.70 15.35
C ALA A 193 -12.92 1.23 14.72
N ASP A 194 -12.38 0.57 13.70
CA ASP A 194 -11.22 1.04 12.92
C ASP A 194 -11.49 2.43 12.30
N LYS A 195 -12.64 2.58 11.63
CA LYS A 195 -13.07 3.85 11.06
C LYS A 195 -13.16 4.95 12.14
N LEU A 196 -13.76 4.66 13.29
CA LEU A 196 -13.86 5.62 14.40
C LEU A 196 -12.49 6.02 14.95
N ALA A 197 -11.54 5.08 15.02
CA ALA A 197 -10.18 5.37 15.44
C ALA A 197 -9.50 6.34 14.47
N LYS A 198 -9.62 6.10 13.16
CA LYS A 198 -9.08 6.99 12.11
C LYS A 198 -9.75 8.37 12.12
N GLU A 199 -11.07 8.42 12.28
CA GLU A 199 -11.84 9.67 12.38
C GLU A 199 -11.49 10.48 13.65
N ALA A 200 -11.01 9.84 14.71
CA ALA A 200 -10.61 10.54 15.94
C ALA A 200 -9.53 11.59 15.70
N PHE A 201 -8.66 11.39 14.71
CA PHE A 201 -7.63 12.38 14.35
C PHE A 201 -8.21 13.64 13.70
N ALA A 202 -9.41 13.54 13.13
CA ALA A 202 -10.16 14.65 12.55
C ALA A 202 -11.08 15.37 13.57
N LYS A 203 -11.32 14.78 14.75
CA LYS A 203 -12.17 15.38 15.80
C LYS A 203 -11.35 16.35 16.67
N LYS A 204 -11.78 17.61 16.79
CA LYS A 204 -11.27 18.56 17.79
C LYS A 204 -11.91 18.28 19.15
N SER A 205 -11.09 18.05 20.18
CA SER A 205 -11.56 17.87 21.57
C SER A 205 -12.18 19.18 22.11
N PRO A 206 -13.27 19.12 22.89
CA PRO A 206 -13.89 20.30 23.49
C PRO A 206 -13.09 20.74 24.73
N SER A 207 -12.48 21.93 24.71
CA SER A 207 -11.97 22.58 25.92
C SER A 207 -12.91 23.70 26.34
N GLU A 208 -13.25 23.69 27.63
CA GLU A 208 -14.13 24.61 28.33
C GLU A 208 -13.76 26.10 28.15
N ASN A 209 -14.80 26.93 28.07
CA ASN A 209 -14.84 28.40 28.21
C ASN A 209 -14.24 29.30 27.10
N SER A 210 -15.05 29.62 26.07
CA SER A 210 -15.32 31.00 25.56
C SER A 210 -16.18 30.98 24.27
N PRO A 211 -16.93 32.05 23.96
CA PRO A 211 -18.15 31.96 23.16
C PRO A 211 -17.89 31.79 21.65
N MET A 212 -18.87 31.15 21.01
CA MET A 212 -18.98 30.81 19.58
C MET A 212 -18.41 31.86 18.62
N ASN A 213 -17.58 31.43 17.68
CA ASN A 213 -17.42 32.02 16.34
C ASN A 213 -16.82 30.99 15.35
N GLU A 214 -17.66 30.57 14.39
CA GLU A 214 -17.43 30.18 12.98
C GLU A 214 -16.32 29.18 12.51
N PRO A 215 -16.55 28.49 11.36
CA PRO A 215 -15.98 27.18 11.05
C PRO A 215 -14.55 27.23 10.48
N ASP A 216 -13.70 26.30 10.94
CA ASP A 216 -12.28 26.20 10.57
C ASP A 216 -12.08 25.56 9.19
N GLN A 217 -11.08 26.05 8.47
CA GLN A 217 -10.88 25.94 7.01
C GLN A 217 -10.35 24.57 6.55
N THR A 218 -10.96 24.00 5.51
CA THR A 218 -10.54 22.77 4.80
C THR A 218 -9.14 22.89 4.17
N ARG A 219 -8.28 21.86 4.32
CA ARG A 219 -6.95 21.75 3.68
C ARG A 219 -7.05 21.86 2.15
N ASN A 220 -6.09 22.54 1.54
CA ASN A 220 -6.05 22.87 0.11
C ASN A 220 -5.12 21.89 -0.63
N VAL A 221 -5.62 20.69 -0.96
CA VAL A 221 -4.83 19.66 -1.68
C VAL A 221 -4.62 20.07 -3.14
N GLY A 222 -3.37 20.00 -3.62
CA GLY A 222 -3.02 20.20 -5.02
C GLY A 222 -3.06 18.87 -5.77
N ILE A 223 -3.71 18.86 -6.93
CA ILE A 223 -3.76 17.70 -7.84
C ILE A 223 -2.94 18.00 -9.09
N PHE A 224 -2.30 17.01 -9.71
CA PHE A 224 -1.75 17.21 -11.04
C PHE A 224 -2.80 16.81 -12.07
N VAL A 225 -3.16 17.75 -12.92
CA VAL A 225 -4.21 17.56 -13.92
C VAL A 225 -3.81 18.29 -15.18
N ASN A 226 -3.99 17.64 -16.32
CA ASN A 226 -3.78 18.28 -17.62
C ASN A 226 -4.82 19.41 -17.79
N PRO A 227 -4.41 20.68 -17.95
CA PRO A 227 -5.36 21.78 -18.09
C PRO A 227 -6.34 21.61 -19.25
N THR A 228 -5.97 20.91 -20.32
CA THR A 228 -6.85 20.66 -21.47
C THR A 228 -7.94 19.62 -21.19
N GLU A 229 -7.75 18.77 -20.19
CA GLU A 229 -8.70 17.71 -19.81
C GLU A 229 -9.65 18.14 -18.68
N LEU A 230 -9.41 19.31 -18.09
CA LEU A 230 -10.12 19.79 -16.90
C LEU A 230 -11.64 19.83 -17.11
N GLU A 231 -12.09 20.26 -18.29
CA GLU A 231 -13.52 20.34 -18.62
C GLU A 231 -14.17 18.95 -18.65
N ASP A 232 -13.52 17.98 -19.28
CA ASP A 232 -14.02 16.61 -19.38
C ASP A 232 -14.03 15.92 -18.01
N ILE A 233 -13.00 16.13 -17.20
CA ILE A 233 -12.95 15.65 -15.81
C ILE A 233 -14.13 16.19 -15.01
N ILE A 234 -14.41 17.49 -15.09
CA ILE A 234 -15.53 18.12 -14.40
C ILE A 234 -16.87 17.53 -14.86
N LYS A 235 -17.08 17.41 -16.18
CA LYS A 235 -18.33 16.88 -16.75
C LYS A 235 -18.56 15.43 -16.35
N ASN A 236 -17.55 14.58 -16.51
CA ASN A 236 -17.64 13.16 -16.18
C ASN A 236 -17.85 12.96 -14.68
N THR A 237 -17.11 13.68 -13.84
CA THR A 237 -17.26 13.59 -12.38
C THR A 237 -18.64 14.05 -11.94
N GLY A 238 -19.09 15.21 -12.42
CA GLY A 238 -20.38 15.79 -12.06
C GLY A 238 -21.56 14.89 -12.45
N THR A 239 -21.53 14.31 -13.66
CA THR A 239 -22.58 13.41 -14.14
C THR A 239 -22.61 12.05 -13.42
N GLN A 240 -21.46 11.57 -12.92
CA GLN A 240 -21.42 10.38 -12.06
C GLN A 240 -21.97 10.64 -10.65
N MET A 241 -21.82 11.86 -10.14
CA MET A 241 -22.26 12.23 -8.79
C MET A 241 -23.75 12.58 -8.73
N TRP A 242 -24.27 13.25 -9.76
CA TRP A 242 -25.65 13.76 -9.76
C TRP A 242 -26.33 13.58 -11.12
N ASP A 243 -27.50 12.95 -11.10
CA ASP A 243 -28.34 12.74 -12.30
C ASP A 243 -28.78 14.06 -12.97
N ASP A 244 -28.88 15.15 -12.20
CA ASP A 244 -29.32 16.46 -12.66
C ASP A 244 -28.19 17.48 -12.84
N PHE A 245 -26.94 17.02 -12.82
CA PHE A 245 -25.76 17.86 -13.04
C PHE A 245 -25.82 18.55 -14.41
N ARG A 246 -25.55 19.86 -14.44
CA ARG A 246 -25.36 20.60 -15.70
C ARG A 246 -24.12 21.47 -15.63
N PHE A 247 -23.16 21.20 -16.51
CA PHE A 247 -22.04 22.08 -16.75
C PHE A 247 -22.51 23.36 -17.46
N ILE A 248 -21.96 24.53 -17.08
CA ILE A 248 -22.28 25.83 -17.71
C ILE A 248 -21.09 26.38 -18.46
N SER A 249 -19.95 26.57 -17.78
CA SER A 249 -18.75 27.16 -18.37
C SER A 249 -17.48 26.85 -17.58
N LEU A 250 -16.34 26.94 -18.27
CA LEU A 250 -15.00 27.00 -17.68
C LEU A 250 -14.29 28.24 -18.26
N GLU A 251 -14.16 29.29 -17.46
CA GLU A 251 -13.56 30.56 -17.89
C GLU A 251 -12.13 30.69 -17.41
N GLU A 252 -11.18 30.84 -18.34
CA GLU A 252 -9.78 31.09 -18.02
C GLU A 252 -9.54 32.55 -17.62
N ARG A 253 -8.86 32.75 -16.48
CA ARG A 253 -8.46 34.05 -15.95
C ARG A 253 -7.05 33.99 -15.38
N GLY A 254 -6.06 34.01 -16.26
CA GLY A 254 -4.64 33.89 -15.87
C GLY A 254 -4.36 32.51 -15.29
N LYS A 255 -3.87 32.43 -14.04
CA LYS A 255 -3.61 31.14 -13.35
C LYS A 255 -4.86 30.50 -12.72
N VAL A 256 -6.04 31.02 -13.00
CA VAL A 256 -7.29 30.54 -12.39
C VAL A 256 -8.31 30.22 -13.48
N ASN A 257 -8.78 28.99 -13.51
CA ASN A 257 -9.91 28.56 -14.32
C ASN A 257 -11.17 28.52 -13.44
N LYS A 258 -12.20 29.28 -13.78
CA LYS A 258 -13.46 29.33 -13.03
C LYS A 258 -14.51 28.45 -13.70
N CYS A 259 -14.89 27.37 -13.04
CA CYS A 259 -16.01 26.53 -13.44
C CYS A 259 -17.33 27.02 -12.84
N ASN A 260 -18.38 27.05 -13.66
CA ASN A 260 -19.76 27.22 -13.21
C ASN A 260 -20.60 26.01 -13.63
N PHE A 261 -21.47 25.54 -12.74
CA PHE A 261 -22.35 24.40 -12.98
C PHE A 261 -23.63 24.50 -12.13
N THR A 262 -24.65 23.69 -12.43
CA THR A 262 -25.85 23.56 -11.59
C THR A 262 -26.09 22.14 -11.11
N VAL A 263 -26.54 22.00 -9.87
CA VAL A 263 -27.05 20.75 -9.25
C VAL A 263 -28.27 21.12 -8.41
N ASN A 264 -29.34 20.31 -8.45
CA ASN A 264 -30.62 20.60 -7.81
C ASN A 264 -31.20 21.99 -8.16
N GLY A 265 -30.99 22.44 -9.40
CA GLY A 265 -31.37 23.77 -9.87
C GLY A 265 -30.60 24.94 -9.24
N LYS A 266 -29.56 24.67 -8.43
CA LYS A 266 -28.74 25.68 -7.75
C LYS A 266 -27.46 25.96 -8.51
N LEU A 267 -27.17 27.24 -8.76
CA LEU A 267 -25.91 27.68 -9.39
C LEU A 267 -24.72 27.54 -8.42
N CYS A 268 -23.69 26.83 -8.85
CA CYS A 268 -22.48 26.53 -8.11
C CYS A 268 -21.25 26.99 -8.89
N SER A 269 -20.16 27.32 -8.19
CA SER A 269 -18.89 27.70 -8.82
C SER A 269 -17.69 27.04 -8.12
N LEU A 270 -16.69 26.64 -8.90
CA LEU A 270 -15.46 26.02 -8.41
C LEU A 270 -14.26 26.61 -9.17
N ASN A 271 -13.31 27.20 -8.45
CA ASN A 271 -12.09 27.75 -9.06
C ASN A 271 -10.95 26.74 -8.99
N PHE A 272 -10.23 26.58 -10.09
CA PHE A 272 -9.05 25.75 -10.25
C PHE A 272 -7.83 26.67 -10.39
N HIS A 273 -6.89 26.60 -9.45
CA HIS A 273 -5.73 27.48 -9.39
C HIS A 273 -4.46 26.71 -9.75
N SER A 274 -3.87 27.02 -10.89
CA SER A 274 -2.57 26.46 -11.31
C SER A 274 -1.44 27.05 -10.47
N LYS A 275 -0.62 26.19 -9.87
CA LYS A 275 0.51 26.52 -9.01
C LYS A 275 1.83 26.40 -9.76
N ASN A 276 2.86 27.08 -9.26
CA ASN A 276 4.20 27.04 -9.86
C ASN A 276 4.87 25.65 -9.76
N ASN A 277 4.45 24.82 -8.80
CA ASN A 277 4.92 23.44 -8.65
C ASN A 277 4.23 22.47 -9.64
N GLY A 278 3.38 22.95 -10.55
CA GLY A 278 2.68 22.14 -11.56
C GLY A 278 1.32 21.60 -11.11
N THR A 279 0.97 21.78 -9.84
CA THR A 279 -0.32 21.31 -9.29
C THR A 279 -1.44 22.32 -9.56
N THR A 280 -2.67 21.84 -9.49
CA THR A 280 -3.90 22.62 -9.51
C THR A 280 -4.62 22.44 -8.18
N THR A 281 -4.87 23.52 -7.45
CA THR A 281 -5.69 23.47 -6.22
C THR A 281 -7.10 23.96 -6.52
N MET A 282 -8.10 23.42 -5.82
CA MET A 282 -9.50 23.81 -6.03
C MET A 282 -10.08 24.56 -4.85
N SER A 283 -10.82 25.63 -5.12
CA SER A 283 -11.55 26.40 -4.09
C SER A 283 -13.02 26.60 -4.47
N PRO A 284 -13.97 26.07 -3.69
CA PRO A 284 -15.39 26.37 -3.83
C PRO A 284 -15.65 27.87 -3.77
N THR A 285 -16.48 28.40 -4.65
CA THR A 285 -16.89 29.82 -4.64
C THR A 285 -18.38 29.98 -4.91
N GLY A 286 -18.94 31.16 -4.65
CA GLY A 286 -20.36 31.45 -4.84
C GLY A 286 -21.22 31.13 -3.61
N LYS A 287 -22.54 31.00 -3.81
CA LYS A 287 -23.52 30.84 -2.73
C LYS A 287 -23.73 29.39 -2.26
N ASN A 288 -23.43 28.42 -3.12
CA ASN A 288 -23.69 26.99 -2.86
C ASN A 288 -22.37 26.22 -2.75
N THR A 289 -21.55 26.60 -1.76
CA THR A 289 -20.18 26.07 -1.61
C THR A 289 -20.13 24.60 -1.22
N GLU A 290 -21.16 24.06 -0.58
CA GLU A 290 -21.23 22.63 -0.20
C GLU A 290 -21.22 21.69 -1.41
N LEU A 291 -21.96 22.01 -2.47
CA LEU A 291 -22.01 21.22 -3.70
C LEU A 291 -20.70 21.34 -4.49
N SER A 292 -20.12 22.55 -4.51
CA SER A 292 -18.78 22.77 -5.06
C SER A 292 -17.68 22.07 -4.27
N LEU A 293 -17.83 21.93 -2.95
CA LEU A 293 -16.91 21.17 -2.11
C LEU A 293 -17.04 19.68 -2.40
N ALA A 294 -18.26 19.15 -2.49
CA ALA A 294 -18.47 17.74 -2.86
C ALA A 294 -17.84 17.40 -4.22
N LEU A 295 -18.03 18.26 -5.23
CA LEU A 295 -17.41 18.08 -6.54
C LEU A 295 -15.87 18.17 -6.44
N LYS A 296 -15.34 19.13 -5.66
CA LYS A 296 -13.90 19.23 -5.39
C LYS A 296 -13.36 17.94 -4.79
N GLU A 297 -13.98 17.43 -3.72
CA GLU A 297 -13.50 16.23 -3.02
C GLU A 297 -13.54 15.01 -3.94
N ARG A 298 -14.58 14.88 -4.77
CA ARG A 298 -14.64 13.79 -5.76
C ARG A 298 -13.60 13.93 -6.86
N ILE A 299 -13.35 15.15 -7.37
CA ILE A 299 -12.28 15.38 -8.34
C ILE A 299 -10.93 15.04 -7.69
N ILE A 300 -10.68 15.43 -6.43
CA ILE A 300 -9.47 15.04 -5.70
C ILE A 300 -9.39 13.52 -5.58
N GLU A 301 -10.47 12.86 -5.18
CA GLU A 301 -10.53 11.40 -5.05
C GLU A 301 -10.15 10.70 -6.36
N LEU A 302 -10.74 11.14 -7.48
CA LEU A 302 -10.50 10.62 -8.84
C LEU A 302 -9.21 11.16 -9.50
N SER A 303 -8.48 12.07 -8.86
CA SER A 303 -7.28 12.66 -9.46
C SER A 303 -6.12 11.71 -9.38
N ASP A 304 -5.58 11.44 -10.57
CA ASP A 304 -4.45 10.56 -10.79
C ASP A 304 -3.26 10.83 -9.85
N PHE A 305 -2.87 12.10 -9.66
CA PHE A 305 -1.71 12.43 -8.82
C PHE A 305 -2.05 13.54 -7.83
N LYS A 306 -1.76 13.30 -6.55
CA LYS A 306 -1.89 14.27 -5.46
C LYS A 306 -0.52 14.78 -5.03
N ASP A 307 -0.45 16.04 -4.61
CA ASP A 307 0.78 16.60 -4.07
C ASP A 307 0.96 16.22 -2.60
N THR A 308 1.69 15.12 -2.39
CA THR A 308 1.99 14.54 -1.07
C THR A 308 3.17 15.15 -0.33
N GLY A 309 3.91 16.07 -0.94
CA GLY A 309 5.16 16.60 -0.38
C GLY A 309 6.44 15.90 -0.89
N VAL A 310 7.45 15.84 -0.03
CA VAL A 310 8.89 16.07 -0.31
C VAL A 310 9.53 15.25 -1.45
N SER A 311 10.24 15.95 -2.34
CA SER A 311 11.10 15.34 -3.37
C SER A 311 12.26 14.55 -2.75
N LYS A 312 12.43 13.29 -3.19
CA LYS A 312 13.48 12.37 -2.73
C LYS A 312 14.65 12.36 -3.71
N SER A 313 15.83 11.94 -3.26
CA SER A 313 17.02 11.85 -4.10
C SER A 313 17.81 10.58 -3.85
N HIS A 314 18.33 9.96 -4.91
CA HIS A 314 19.25 8.83 -4.84
C HIS A 314 20.41 9.01 -5.82
N THR A 315 21.59 8.52 -5.44
CA THR A 315 22.83 8.71 -6.23
C THR A 315 23.26 7.37 -6.82
N PHE A 316 23.40 7.33 -8.14
CA PHE A 316 24.03 6.24 -8.87
C PHE A 316 25.44 6.62 -9.29
N ARG A 317 26.29 5.60 -9.48
CA ARG A 317 27.64 5.78 -10.01
C ARG A 317 27.76 5.10 -11.37
N ILE A 318 27.67 5.89 -12.43
CA ILE A 318 27.69 5.41 -13.81
C ILE A 318 28.65 6.26 -14.65
N ASN A 319 29.08 5.73 -15.80
CA ASN A 319 29.92 6.50 -16.70
C ASN A 319 29.11 7.60 -17.40
N LYS A 320 29.83 8.58 -17.95
CA LYS A 320 29.25 9.75 -18.61
C LYS A 320 28.35 9.37 -19.80
N GLU A 321 28.72 8.33 -20.55
CA GLU A 321 27.93 7.82 -21.68
C GLU A 321 26.54 7.38 -21.23
N TRP A 322 26.45 6.51 -20.21
CA TRP A 322 25.18 6.05 -19.66
C TRP A 322 24.37 7.18 -19.02
N SER A 323 25.02 8.18 -18.43
CA SER A 323 24.34 9.37 -17.91
C SER A 323 23.60 10.12 -19.03
N TYR A 324 24.23 10.32 -20.19
CA TYR A 324 23.59 10.99 -21.32
C TYR A 324 22.60 10.09 -22.05
N ASN A 325 22.83 8.78 -22.11
CA ASN A 325 21.85 7.85 -22.68
C ASN A 325 20.56 7.85 -21.85
N LEU A 326 20.65 7.91 -20.51
CA LEU A 326 19.48 8.08 -19.64
C LEU A 326 18.73 9.39 -19.93
N VAL A 327 19.46 10.49 -20.08
CA VAL A 327 18.89 11.81 -20.40
C VAL A 327 18.30 11.87 -21.81
N GLY A 328 18.85 11.10 -22.76
CA GLY A 328 18.31 10.90 -24.10
C GLY A 328 17.00 10.12 -24.05
N PHE A 329 17.05 8.93 -23.44
CA PHE A 329 15.91 8.04 -23.25
C PHE A 329 14.70 8.75 -22.63
N LEU A 330 14.87 9.44 -21.50
CA LEU A 330 13.76 10.17 -20.86
C LEU A 330 13.24 11.34 -21.69
N GLY A 331 14.09 11.93 -22.54
CA GLY A 331 13.69 13.02 -23.44
C GLY A 331 12.98 12.54 -24.70
N GLU A 332 13.05 11.25 -25.01
CA GLU A 332 12.32 10.60 -26.12
C GLU A 332 10.98 10.01 -25.68
N LEU A 333 10.71 9.96 -24.37
CA LEU A 333 9.39 9.60 -23.86
C LEU A 333 8.34 10.62 -24.33
N GLU A 334 7.13 10.12 -24.60
CA GLU A 334 6.01 10.92 -25.10
C GLU A 334 5.59 11.99 -24.08
N ASP A 335 5.29 13.18 -24.58
CA ASP A 335 4.84 14.34 -23.81
C ASP A 335 5.73 14.71 -22.61
N ILE A 336 7.04 14.57 -22.75
CA ILE A 336 8.02 15.02 -21.76
C ILE A 336 8.67 16.34 -22.17
N GLU A 337 8.52 17.37 -21.34
CA GLU A 337 9.33 18.58 -21.42
C GLU A 337 10.70 18.34 -20.76
N LYS A 338 11.76 18.77 -21.44
CA LYS A 338 13.15 18.65 -20.98
C LYS A 338 13.86 20.00 -21.00
N ASP A 339 14.48 20.36 -19.89
CA ASP A 339 15.31 21.56 -19.75
C ASP A 339 16.64 21.20 -19.07
N CYS A 340 17.77 21.52 -19.70
CA CYS A 340 19.11 21.22 -19.15
C CYS A 340 19.92 22.49 -18.92
N ILE A 341 20.47 22.62 -17.72
CA ILE A 341 21.24 23.79 -17.26
C ILE A 341 22.60 23.32 -16.73
N GLN A 342 23.66 24.04 -17.08
CA GLN A 342 25.01 23.80 -16.56
C GLN A 342 25.24 24.63 -15.29
N HIS A 343 25.77 23.98 -14.26
CA HIS A 343 26.20 24.61 -13.02
C HIS A 343 27.73 24.51 -12.92
N GLU A 344 28.38 25.59 -12.47
CA GLU A 344 29.85 25.66 -12.39
C GLU A 344 30.39 25.42 -10.98
N ASN A 345 29.58 25.60 -9.92
CA ASN A 345 30.04 25.52 -8.53
C ASN A 345 28.99 24.88 -7.60
N PRO A 346 29.08 23.58 -7.28
CA PRO A 346 29.96 22.58 -7.90
C PRO A 346 29.61 22.38 -9.38
N LYS A 347 30.55 21.82 -10.17
CA LYS A 347 30.33 21.59 -11.60
C LYS A 347 29.45 20.35 -11.85
N TYR A 348 28.26 20.56 -12.40
CA TYR A 348 27.34 19.50 -12.81
C TYR A 348 26.35 20.01 -13.85
N GLU A 349 25.80 19.09 -14.63
CA GLU A 349 24.68 19.35 -15.54
C GLU A 349 23.39 18.91 -14.87
N GLN A 350 22.40 19.81 -14.77
CA GLN A 350 21.07 19.49 -14.28
C GLN A 350 20.12 19.40 -15.47
N CYS A 351 19.53 18.23 -15.71
CA CYS A 351 18.42 18.06 -16.63
C CYS A 351 17.12 17.84 -15.86
N LYS A 352 16.13 18.71 -16.10
CA LYS A 352 14.79 18.64 -15.53
C LYS A 352 13.85 18.06 -16.56
N PHE A 353 13.06 17.09 -16.14
CA PHE A 353 12.03 16.45 -16.93
C PHE A 353 10.68 16.71 -16.28
N VAL A 354 9.68 17.05 -17.10
CA VAL A 354 8.30 17.25 -16.67
C VAL A 354 7.40 16.50 -17.63
N SER A 355 6.60 15.55 -17.13
CA SER A 355 5.61 14.88 -17.98
C SER A 355 4.38 15.75 -18.22
N ALA A 356 3.57 15.42 -19.23
CA ALA A 356 2.23 16.01 -19.43
C ALA A 356 1.35 15.96 -18.17
N LYS A 357 1.57 14.95 -17.31
CA LYS A 357 0.87 14.79 -16.05
C LYS A 357 1.47 15.59 -14.90
N GLY A 358 2.53 16.36 -15.13
CA GLY A 358 3.19 17.19 -14.12
C GLY A 358 4.13 16.45 -13.18
N ASP A 359 4.36 15.14 -13.36
CA ASP A 359 5.46 14.41 -12.69
C ASP A 359 6.80 15.04 -13.09
N ARG A 360 7.71 15.20 -12.11
CA ARG A 360 8.99 15.88 -12.30
C ARG A 360 10.14 15.03 -11.81
N LEU A 361 11.16 14.92 -12.65
CA LEU A 361 12.43 14.30 -12.31
C LEU A 361 13.59 15.22 -12.68
N ASN A 362 14.46 15.49 -11.72
CA ASN A 362 15.73 16.17 -11.95
C ASN A 362 16.85 15.14 -11.97
N ILE A 363 17.74 15.25 -12.95
CA ILE A 363 18.95 14.45 -13.08
C ILE A 363 20.14 15.37 -12.99
N ASN A 364 20.94 15.23 -11.93
CA ASN A 364 22.18 15.98 -11.76
C ASN A 364 23.36 15.07 -12.13
N ILE A 365 24.07 15.39 -13.20
CA ILE A 365 25.22 14.64 -13.73
C ILE A 365 26.51 15.36 -13.30
N TYR A 366 27.27 14.75 -12.40
CA TYR A 366 28.54 15.28 -11.91
C TYR A 366 29.72 14.74 -12.72
N GLU A 367 30.77 15.55 -12.89
CA GLU A 367 32.00 15.12 -13.59
C GLU A 367 32.70 13.93 -12.90
N THR A 368 32.40 13.69 -11.61
CA THR A 368 32.91 12.56 -10.83
C THR A 368 32.32 11.21 -11.24
N GLY A 369 31.31 11.18 -12.11
CA GLY A 369 30.56 9.98 -12.48
C GLY A 369 29.37 9.67 -11.54
N ASN A 370 29.07 10.58 -10.61
CA ASN A 370 27.83 10.50 -9.83
C ASN A 370 26.67 11.06 -10.65
N VAL A 371 25.56 10.34 -10.67
CA VAL A 371 24.29 10.79 -11.24
C VAL A 371 23.25 10.76 -10.13
N VAL A 372 22.69 11.91 -9.80
CA VAL A 372 21.65 12.02 -8.77
C VAL A 372 20.30 12.13 -9.45
N LEU A 373 19.43 11.15 -9.21
CA LEU A 373 18.01 11.26 -9.55
C LEU A 373 17.29 11.90 -8.38
N GLN A 374 16.56 12.97 -8.63
CA GLN A 374 15.79 13.70 -7.63
C GLN A 374 14.36 13.95 -8.13
N GLY A 375 13.37 13.39 -7.47
CA GLY A 375 11.98 13.45 -7.91
C GLY A 375 11.03 12.77 -6.93
N LYS A 376 9.84 12.41 -7.41
CA LYS A 376 8.90 11.54 -6.69
C LYS A 376 9.06 10.10 -7.19
N PRO A 377 8.73 9.07 -6.37
CA PRO A 377 8.69 7.66 -6.80
C PRO A 377 7.49 7.39 -7.72
N ALA A 378 7.46 8.06 -8.87
CA ALA A 378 6.37 8.05 -9.82
C ALA A 378 6.87 7.55 -11.19
N TYR A 379 6.14 7.90 -12.25
CA TYR A 379 6.38 7.45 -13.62
C TYR A 379 7.82 7.70 -14.10
N LEU A 380 8.30 8.95 -14.09
CA LEU A 380 9.61 9.31 -14.63
C LEU A 380 10.75 8.62 -13.87
N TYR A 381 10.61 8.51 -12.55
CA TYR A 381 11.59 7.82 -11.72
C TYR A 381 11.65 6.32 -12.04
N THR A 382 10.48 5.69 -12.21
CA THR A 382 10.37 4.27 -12.58
C THR A 382 11.00 4.00 -13.95
N GLU A 383 10.74 4.86 -14.93
CA GLU A 383 11.36 4.77 -16.26
C GLU A 383 12.88 4.93 -16.19
N ALA A 384 13.36 5.89 -15.38
CA ALA A 384 14.79 6.08 -15.16
C ALA A 384 15.44 4.85 -14.53
N LEU A 385 14.81 4.25 -13.51
CA LEU A 385 15.31 3.07 -12.82
C LEU A 385 15.30 1.82 -13.72
N SER A 386 14.25 1.67 -14.54
CA SER A 386 14.16 0.65 -15.58
C SER A 386 15.32 0.78 -16.57
N PHE A 387 15.55 1.99 -17.11
CA PHE A 387 16.67 2.23 -18.03
C PHE A 387 18.03 1.91 -17.38
N LEU A 388 18.23 2.38 -16.14
CA LEU A 388 19.47 2.12 -15.40
C LEU A 388 19.70 0.64 -15.11
N SER A 389 18.66 -0.20 -15.07
CA SER A 389 18.80 -1.63 -14.89
C SER A 389 19.54 -2.32 -16.05
N TYR A 390 19.54 -1.72 -17.26
CA TYR A 390 20.35 -2.17 -18.39
C TYR A 390 21.82 -1.76 -18.30
N CYS A 391 22.17 -0.85 -17.39
CA CYS A 391 23.55 -0.37 -17.24
C CYS A 391 24.43 -1.46 -16.60
N PRO A 392 25.55 -1.86 -17.24
CA PRO A 392 26.44 -2.89 -16.68
C PRO A 392 27.06 -2.51 -15.33
N GLN A 393 27.18 -1.20 -15.04
CA GLN A 393 27.70 -0.71 -13.76
C GLN A 393 26.68 -0.73 -12.62
N ILE A 394 25.40 -0.98 -12.94
CA ILE A 394 24.32 -1.04 -11.97
C ILE A 394 24.04 -2.50 -11.64
N SER A 395 24.13 -2.81 -10.34
CA SER A 395 23.76 -4.10 -9.79
C SER A 395 22.31 -4.11 -9.30
N MET A 396 21.76 -5.30 -9.05
CA MET A 396 20.46 -5.43 -8.39
C MET A 396 20.44 -4.77 -7.00
N THR A 397 21.57 -4.74 -6.31
CA THR A 397 21.69 -4.05 -5.01
C THR A 397 21.44 -2.56 -5.16
N ASP A 398 22.06 -1.92 -6.16
CA ASP A 398 21.86 -0.48 -6.42
C ASP A 398 20.39 -0.17 -6.75
N VAL A 399 19.73 -1.04 -7.53
CA VAL A 399 18.31 -0.89 -7.88
C VAL A 399 17.42 -0.98 -6.64
N ILE A 400 17.64 -1.97 -5.78
CA ILE A 400 16.85 -2.17 -4.55
C ILE A 400 17.13 -1.06 -3.53
N GLU A 401 18.38 -0.60 -3.39
CA GLU A 401 18.71 0.52 -2.50
C GLU A 401 18.05 1.83 -2.96
N ALA A 402 18.02 2.08 -4.27
CA ALA A 402 17.32 3.21 -4.85
C ALA A 402 15.82 3.13 -4.56
N ASN A 403 15.23 1.96 -4.79
CA ASN A 403 13.83 1.68 -4.50
C ASN A 403 13.51 1.86 -3.00
N ASN A 404 14.33 1.29 -2.11
CA ASN A 404 14.22 1.43 -0.65
C ASN A 404 14.23 2.91 -0.22
N SER A 405 15.19 3.67 -0.75
CA SER A 405 15.32 5.11 -0.47
C SER A 405 14.10 5.90 -0.91
N PHE A 406 13.54 5.58 -2.08
CA PHE A 406 12.42 6.32 -2.67
C PHE A 406 11.06 5.93 -2.07
N HIS A 407 10.91 4.68 -1.61
CA HIS A 407 9.68 4.19 -0.98
C HIS A 407 9.72 4.16 0.56
N GLU A 408 10.84 4.54 1.19
CA GLU A 408 11.03 4.47 2.65
C GLU A 408 10.81 3.07 3.23
N VAL A 409 11.32 2.08 2.52
CA VAL A 409 11.24 0.67 2.90
C VAL A 409 12.64 0.12 3.16
N ASP A 410 12.74 -0.90 4.00
CA ASP A 410 14.00 -1.58 4.33
C ASP A 410 13.95 -3.03 3.87
N ILE A 411 14.10 -3.22 2.56
CA ILE A 411 14.07 -4.54 1.93
C ILE A 411 15.49 -5.04 1.71
N LYS A 412 15.78 -6.25 2.18
CA LYS A 412 17.07 -6.88 1.95
C LYS A 412 17.14 -7.49 0.56
N VAL A 413 18.24 -7.24 -0.13
CA VAL A 413 18.51 -7.75 -1.49
C VAL A 413 18.42 -9.28 -1.53
N GLU A 414 18.94 -9.96 -0.50
CA GLU A 414 18.89 -11.42 -0.39
C GLU A 414 17.47 -11.98 -0.30
N ASP A 415 16.54 -11.26 0.33
CA ASP A 415 15.15 -11.66 0.44
C ASP A 415 14.44 -11.56 -0.92
N THR A 416 14.79 -10.55 -1.73
CA THR A 416 14.30 -10.37 -3.10
C THR A 416 14.85 -11.46 -4.02
N ARG A 417 16.16 -11.74 -3.96
CA ARG A 417 16.79 -12.83 -4.74
C ARG A 417 16.19 -14.19 -4.42
N THR A 418 16.00 -14.47 -3.14
CA THR A 418 15.40 -15.74 -2.68
C THR A 418 13.97 -15.89 -3.19
N GLU A 419 13.19 -14.81 -3.21
CA GLU A 419 11.82 -14.86 -3.73
C GLU A 419 11.80 -15.02 -5.25
N LEU A 420 12.64 -14.29 -5.99
CA LEU A 420 12.78 -14.45 -7.43
C LEU A 420 13.10 -15.90 -7.80
N GLN A 421 14.10 -16.50 -7.14
CA GLN A 421 14.47 -17.89 -7.37
C GLN A 421 13.35 -18.87 -7.03
N LYS A 422 12.56 -18.58 -5.99
CA LYS A 422 11.43 -19.42 -5.58
C LYS A 422 10.26 -19.33 -6.57
N LEU A 423 9.98 -18.13 -7.09
CA LEU A 423 8.87 -17.89 -8.01
C LEU A 423 9.21 -18.28 -9.45
N MET A 424 10.48 -18.20 -9.83
CA MET A 424 10.96 -18.44 -11.19
C MET A 424 12.10 -19.48 -11.21
N PRO A 425 11.88 -20.71 -10.70
CA PRO A 425 12.96 -21.67 -10.49
C PRO A 425 13.66 -22.14 -11.77
N ASN A 426 13.00 -22.09 -12.94
CA ASN A 426 13.60 -22.49 -14.21
C ASN A 426 14.19 -21.28 -14.95
N ALA A 427 13.54 -20.12 -14.94
CA ALA A 427 14.04 -18.93 -15.61
C ALA A 427 15.19 -18.23 -14.85
N TYR A 428 15.14 -18.20 -13.52
CA TYR A 428 16.10 -17.46 -12.70
C TYR A 428 17.52 -18.02 -12.84
N GLY A 429 18.46 -17.14 -13.23
CA GLY A 429 19.86 -17.50 -13.47
C GLY A 429 20.14 -18.12 -14.84
N ASN A 430 19.11 -18.42 -15.64
CA ASN A 430 19.25 -18.94 -17.00
C ASN A 430 18.85 -17.93 -18.09
N ILE A 431 18.27 -16.80 -17.70
CA ILE A 431 18.04 -15.61 -18.54
C ILE A 431 18.99 -14.49 -18.07
N ASP A 432 19.28 -13.54 -18.95
CA ASP A 432 20.11 -12.37 -18.64
C ASP A 432 19.66 -11.66 -17.34
N ASP A 433 20.62 -11.33 -16.48
CA ASP A 433 20.39 -10.74 -15.15
C ASP A 433 19.63 -9.41 -15.22
N THR A 434 19.72 -8.69 -16.34
CA THR A 434 18.99 -7.44 -16.58
C THR A 434 17.49 -7.60 -16.39
N LEU A 435 16.92 -8.74 -16.81
CA LEU A 435 15.50 -9.06 -16.61
C LEU A 435 15.15 -9.02 -15.11
N PHE A 436 15.98 -9.64 -14.28
CA PHE A 436 15.75 -9.73 -12.84
C PHE A 436 16.06 -8.42 -12.11
N LYS A 437 17.00 -7.61 -12.61
CA LYS A 437 17.20 -6.23 -12.11
C LYS A 437 15.94 -5.39 -12.32
N ILE A 438 15.37 -5.41 -13.52
CA ILE A 438 14.13 -4.69 -13.86
C ILE A 438 12.94 -5.21 -13.04
N LEU A 439 12.86 -6.53 -12.81
CA LEU A 439 11.77 -7.13 -12.03
C LEU A 439 11.92 -6.92 -10.52
N SER A 440 13.14 -6.67 -10.02
CA SER A 440 13.43 -6.63 -8.58
C SER A 440 12.62 -5.59 -7.77
N PRO A 441 12.32 -4.36 -8.26
CA PRO A 441 11.45 -3.43 -7.54
C PRO A 441 10.07 -4.01 -7.29
N ALA A 442 9.45 -4.64 -8.31
CA ALA A 442 8.12 -5.25 -8.20
C ALA A 442 8.06 -6.33 -7.10
N ILE A 443 9.05 -7.23 -7.08
CA ILE A 443 9.13 -8.30 -6.08
C ILE A 443 9.39 -7.74 -4.69
N SER A 444 10.29 -6.75 -4.61
CA SER A 444 10.70 -6.16 -3.34
C SER A 444 9.51 -5.44 -2.67
N LEU A 445 8.79 -4.59 -3.41
CA LEU A 445 7.69 -3.79 -2.87
C LEU A 445 6.46 -4.65 -2.54
N LYS A 446 6.17 -5.68 -3.33
CA LYS A 446 5.04 -6.59 -3.09
C LYS A 446 5.05 -7.21 -1.68
N LYS A 447 6.23 -7.48 -1.12
CA LYS A 447 6.38 -8.02 0.25
C LYS A 447 6.11 -7.00 1.35
N VAL A 448 6.17 -5.71 1.02
CA VAL A 448 5.99 -4.65 2.00
C VAL A 448 4.50 -4.31 2.10
N ASN A 449 3.99 -4.27 3.33
CA ASN A 449 2.61 -3.86 3.59
C ASN A 449 2.51 -2.35 3.81
N VAL A 450 3.00 -1.58 2.83
CA VAL A 450 2.90 -0.12 2.81
C VAL A 450 1.77 0.27 1.86
N GLU A 451 0.84 1.08 2.35
CA GLU A 451 -0.17 1.72 1.51
C GLU A 451 0.51 2.74 0.60
N MET A 452 0.27 2.65 -0.70
CA MET A 452 0.80 3.59 -1.68
C MET A 452 -0.35 4.22 -2.45
N GLU A 453 -0.19 5.51 -2.78
CA GLU A 453 -1.18 6.22 -3.58
C GLU A 453 -1.22 5.74 -5.03
N ASP A 454 -0.12 5.18 -5.51
CA ASP A 454 0.01 4.59 -6.84
C ASP A 454 0.85 3.30 -6.81
N TYR A 455 0.19 2.16 -7.01
CA TYR A 455 0.82 0.85 -7.12
C TYR A 455 1.42 0.55 -8.51
N SER A 456 1.43 1.53 -9.43
CA SER A 456 2.13 1.41 -10.72
C SER A 456 3.63 1.17 -10.56
N CYS A 457 4.25 1.72 -9.50
CA CYS A 457 5.64 1.45 -9.16
C CYS A 457 5.94 -0.04 -8.86
N TYR A 458 4.92 -0.87 -8.66
CA TYR A 458 5.02 -2.33 -8.51
C TYR A 458 4.78 -3.03 -9.85
N ALA A 459 3.72 -2.67 -10.56
CA ALA A 459 3.28 -3.38 -11.76
C ALA A 459 4.15 -3.05 -12.98
N PHE A 460 4.60 -1.81 -13.13
CA PHE A 460 5.31 -1.36 -14.33
C PHE A 460 6.70 -2.01 -14.45
N PRO A 461 7.49 -2.15 -13.38
CA PRO A 461 8.74 -2.91 -13.46
C PRO A 461 8.49 -4.37 -13.90
N ALA A 462 7.39 -5.00 -13.48
CA ALA A 462 7.05 -6.34 -13.95
C ALA A 462 6.70 -6.36 -15.44
N LEU A 463 5.81 -5.47 -15.88
CA LEU A 463 5.44 -5.36 -17.30
C LEU A 463 6.64 -5.04 -18.20
N ARG A 464 7.58 -4.20 -17.72
CA ARG A 464 8.84 -3.90 -18.41
C ARG A 464 9.78 -5.09 -18.47
N ALA A 465 9.84 -5.88 -17.40
CA ALA A 465 10.57 -7.15 -17.43
C ALA A 465 9.95 -8.11 -18.46
N LEU A 466 8.62 -8.15 -18.59
CA LEU A 466 7.94 -8.95 -19.61
C LEU A 466 8.28 -8.48 -21.04
N GLU A 467 8.40 -7.17 -21.27
CA GLU A 467 8.90 -6.64 -22.55
C GLU A 467 10.35 -7.07 -22.82
N GLY A 468 11.21 -6.99 -21.80
CA GLY A 468 12.58 -7.52 -21.87
C GLY A 468 12.61 -9.02 -22.20
N TYR A 469 11.69 -9.79 -21.62
CA TYR A 469 11.52 -11.21 -21.93
C TYR A 469 11.06 -11.45 -23.36
N LEU A 470 10.14 -10.64 -23.89
CA LEU A 470 9.74 -10.71 -25.30
C LEU A 470 10.94 -10.49 -26.23
N LYS A 471 11.80 -9.51 -25.93
CA LYS A 471 13.03 -9.25 -26.68
C LYS A 471 14.00 -10.42 -26.58
N TYR A 472 14.12 -11.04 -25.40
CA TYR A 472 14.88 -12.26 -25.21
C TYR A 472 14.38 -13.40 -26.12
N LEU A 473 13.06 -13.60 -26.22
CA LEU A 473 12.46 -14.63 -27.07
C LEU A 473 12.78 -14.44 -28.57
N PHE A 474 12.80 -13.19 -29.06
CA PHE A 474 13.27 -12.90 -30.42
C PHE A 474 14.78 -13.13 -30.57
N SER A 475 15.57 -12.78 -29.55
CA SER A 475 17.02 -12.89 -29.61
C SER A 475 17.51 -14.34 -29.70
N ILE A 476 16.84 -15.29 -29.04
CA ILE A 476 17.19 -16.71 -29.11
C ILE A 476 16.89 -17.32 -30.50
N GLU A 477 16.01 -16.69 -31.27
CA GLU A 477 15.70 -17.05 -32.65
C GLU A 477 16.55 -16.25 -33.67
N GLU A 478 17.41 -15.34 -33.20
CA GLU A 478 18.20 -14.40 -34.02
C GLU A 478 17.33 -13.52 -34.94
N ILE A 479 16.12 -13.18 -34.50
CA ILE A 479 15.20 -12.30 -35.23
C ILE A 479 15.41 -10.87 -34.77
N GLU A 480 15.75 -9.98 -35.70
CA GLU A 480 15.91 -8.56 -35.42
C GLU A 480 14.57 -7.88 -35.17
N ILE A 481 14.49 -7.11 -34.09
CA ILE A 481 13.35 -6.26 -33.77
C ILE A 481 13.67 -4.86 -34.29
N GLY A 482 12.84 -4.33 -35.19
CA GLY A 482 12.93 -2.95 -35.62
C GLY A 482 12.38 -1.97 -34.57
N HIS A 483 12.04 -0.76 -34.98
CA HIS A 483 11.46 0.25 -34.07
C HIS A 483 10.10 -0.14 -33.48
N SER A 484 9.39 -1.11 -34.07
CA SER A 484 8.14 -1.63 -33.53
C SER A 484 7.95 -3.12 -33.82
N TYR A 485 7.08 -3.74 -33.03
CA TYR A 485 6.65 -5.13 -33.22
C TYR A 485 5.61 -5.28 -34.34
N GLY A 486 5.15 -4.19 -34.95
CA GLY A 486 4.14 -4.21 -36.00
C GLY A 486 4.62 -4.91 -37.28
N TYR A 487 5.94 -5.00 -37.50
CA TYR A 487 6.49 -5.82 -38.57
C TYR A 487 6.31 -7.32 -38.28
N HIS A 488 6.34 -7.72 -37.01
CA HIS A 488 6.35 -9.13 -36.60
C HIS A 488 4.95 -9.69 -36.29
N PHE A 489 4.04 -8.87 -35.77
CA PHE A 489 2.71 -9.28 -35.36
C PHE A 489 1.60 -8.70 -36.24
N GLY A 490 0.59 -9.52 -36.52
CA GLY A 490 -0.69 -9.12 -37.10
C GLY A 490 -1.78 -9.06 -36.02
N HIS A 491 -2.83 -8.25 -36.25
CA HIS A 491 -3.95 -8.08 -35.33
C HIS A 491 -5.23 -8.68 -35.94
N ASP A 492 -5.89 -9.56 -35.18
CA ASP A 492 -7.24 -10.02 -35.49
C ASP A 492 -8.26 -9.11 -34.81
N THR A 493 -8.81 -8.18 -35.60
CA THR A 493 -9.83 -7.22 -35.14
C THR A 493 -11.11 -7.83 -34.57
N ARG A 494 -11.40 -9.12 -34.85
CA ARG A 494 -12.61 -9.79 -34.35
C ARG A 494 -12.41 -10.34 -32.94
N THR A 495 -11.22 -10.86 -32.65
CA THR A 495 -10.89 -11.42 -31.32
C THR A 495 -10.07 -10.48 -30.46
N ASP A 496 -9.65 -9.35 -31.03
CA ASP A 496 -8.68 -8.41 -30.44
C ASP A 496 -7.36 -9.08 -30.03
N ALA A 497 -6.94 -10.09 -30.81
CA ALA A 497 -5.76 -10.89 -30.51
C ALA A 497 -4.67 -10.67 -31.55
N PHE A 498 -3.42 -10.70 -31.11
CA PHE A 498 -2.26 -10.63 -31.97
C PHE A 498 -1.73 -12.03 -32.30
N HIS A 499 -1.20 -12.19 -33.51
CA HIS A 499 -0.58 -13.42 -33.97
C HIS A 499 0.72 -13.09 -34.71
N LEU A 500 1.67 -14.02 -34.76
CA LEU A 500 2.86 -13.83 -35.57
C LEU A 500 2.49 -13.81 -37.06
N LYS A 501 3.07 -12.86 -37.80
CA LYS A 501 2.92 -12.82 -39.24
C LYS A 501 3.63 -14.00 -39.88
N ARG A 502 3.10 -14.46 -41.01
CA ARG A 502 3.57 -15.65 -41.72
C ARG A 502 5.08 -15.65 -42.01
N HIS A 503 5.67 -14.51 -42.35
CA HIS A 503 7.11 -14.44 -42.64
C HIS A 503 7.94 -14.70 -41.37
N VAL A 504 7.54 -14.17 -40.21
CA VAL A 504 8.21 -14.44 -38.93
C VAL A 504 8.11 -15.92 -38.56
N VAL A 505 6.93 -16.52 -38.71
CA VAL A 505 6.73 -17.95 -38.43
C VAL A 505 7.66 -18.82 -39.29
N GLN A 506 7.97 -18.39 -40.51
CA GLN A 506 8.90 -19.10 -41.41
C GLN A 506 10.38 -18.89 -41.05
N GLU A 507 10.71 -17.84 -40.30
CA GLU A 507 12.07 -17.54 -39.83
C GLU A 507 12.41 -18.22 -38.49
N LEU A 508 11.41 -18.72 -37.75
CA LEU A 508 11.61 -19.43 -36.48
C LEU A 508 12.46 -20.71 -36.68
N LYS A 509 13.54 -20.81 -35.92
CA LYS A 509 14.39 -21.99 -35.81
C LYS A 509 13.77 -23.03 -34.89
N ASN A 510 13.12 -22.59 -33.81
CA ASN A 510 12.38 -23.43 -32.89
C ASN A 510 10.87 -23.12 -32.96
N PRO A 511 10.05 -24.03 -33.55
CA PRO A 511 8.60 -23.84 -33.63
C PRO A 511 7.93 -23.68 -32.26
N LYS A 512 8.55 -24.16 -31.17
CA LYS A 512 8.01 -23.96 -29.82
C LYS A 512 7.98 -22.48 -29.40
N VAL A 513 8.81 -21.62 -29.98
CA VAL A 513 8.90 -20.19 -29.61
C VAL A 513 7.70 -19.37 -30.10
N GLU A 514 6.96 -19.85 -31.09
CA GLU A 514 5.75 -19.18 -31.59
C GLU A 514 4.74 -18.89 -30.47
N ALA A 515 4.39 -19.90 -29.67
CA ALA A 515 3.37 -19.74 -28.61
C ALA A 515 3.81 -18.75 -27.51
N PRO A 516 5.03 -18.86 -26.92
CA PRO A 516 5.59 -17.86 -26.01
C PRO A 516 5.61 -16.43 -26.57
N LEU A 517 6.04 -16.24 -27.83
CA LEU A 517 6.06 -14.91 -28.46
C LEU A 517 4.66 -14.31 -28.55
N VAL A 518 3.70 -15.08 -29.05
CA VAL A 518 2.30 -14.67 -29.19
C VAL A 518 1.70 -14.35 -27.83
N GLU A 519 1.85 -15.24 -26.86
CA GLU A 519 1.23 -15.08 -25.55
C GLU A 519 1.79 -13.87 -24.80
N THR A 520 3.12 -13.73 -24.78
CA THR A 520 3.82 -12.60 -24.17
C THR A 520 3.36 -11.28 -24.79
N TYR A 521 3.33 -11.20 -26.12
CA TYR A 521 2.95 -9.97 -26.81
C TYR A 521 1.47 -9.61 -26.63
N ASN A 522 0.57 -10.61 -26.59
CA ASN A 522 -0.85 -10.36 -26.30
C ASN A 522 -1.05 -9.83 -24.88
N TYR A 523 -0.36 -10.40 -23.89
CA TYR A 523 -0.46 -9.91 -22.52
C TYR A 523 0.03 -8.48 -22.39
N ILE A 524 1.16 -8.15 -23.02
CA ILE A 524 1.71 -6.79 -23.07
C ILE A 524 0.70 -5.82 -23.71
N ASN A 525 0.10 -6.17 -24.85
CA ASN A 525 -0.87 -5.30 -25.51
C ASN A 525 -2.17 -5.14 -24.72
N LYS A 526 -2.66 -6.19 -24.07
CA LYS A 526 -3.85 -6.13 -23.21
C LYS A 526 -3.64 -5.17 -22.02
N ASN A 527 -2.43 -5.16 -21.48
CA ASN A 527 -2.01 -4.28 -20.39
C ASN A 527 -1.41 -2.96 -20.90
N ARG A 528 -1.67 -2.58 -22.16
CA ARG A 528 -1.29 -1.27 -22.70
C ARG A 528 -2.48 -0.32 -22.56
N HIS A 529 -2.28 0.89 -22.02
CA HIS A 529 -3.34 1.91 -22.11
C HIS A 529 -3.32 2.56 -23.49
N THR A 530 -4.50 2.63 -24.09
CA THR A 530 -4.77 3.33 -25.34
C THR A 530 -5.00 4.80 -24.99
N LEU A 531 -4.03 5.67 -25.29
CA LEU A 531 -4.24 7.04 -25.77
C LEU A 531 -2.87 7.62 -26.18
N PHE A 532 -2.78 7.85 -27.49
CA PHE A 532 -1.70 8.51 -28.25
C PHE A 532 -0.41 7.73 -28.53
N HIS A 533 0.24 8.18 -29.60
CA HIS A 533 0.98 7.41 -30.59
C HIS A 533 2.44 7.87 -30.55
N THR A 534 3.31 7.21 -29.78
CA THR A 534 4.73 7.09 -30.14
C THR A 534 5.42 5.87 -29.51
N GLU A 535 5.81 4.93 -30.39
CA GLU A 535 7.13 4.27 -30.55
C GLU A 535 7.94 3.68 -29.38
N GLN A 536 7.44 3.65 -28.15
CA GLN A 536 7.89 2.73 -27.11
C GLN A 536 6.65 2.12 -26.45
N ILE A 537 6.71 0.87 -25.98
CA ILE A 537 5.59 0.31 -25.21
C ILE A 537 5.57 1.06 -23.87
N MET A 538 4.87 2.18 -23.83
CA MET A 538 4.53 2.88 -22.60
C MET A 538 3.49 2.03 -21.88
N PHE A 539 3.85 1.53 -20.70
CA PHE A 539 2.89 0.88 -19.84
C PHE A 539 1.99 1.94 -19.23
N ILE A 540 0.68 1.74 -19.45
CA ILE A 540 -0.43 2.18 -18.60
C ILE A 540 -0.36 3.65 -18.11
N THR A 541 -1.15 4.56 -18.70
CA THR A 541 -1.41 5.89 -18.13
C THR A 541 -2.38 5.86 -16.95
N ARG A 542 -2.88 4.69 -16.53
CA ARG A 542 -3.77 4.48 -15.40
C ARG A 542 -2.99 4.17 -14.13
N ILE A 543 -3.25 4.91 -13.07
CA ILE A 543 -2.77 4.57 -11.72
C ILE A 543 -3.47 3.33 -11.20
N LEU A 544 -2.70 2.49 -10.53
CA LEU A 544 -3.21 1.32 -9.84
C LEU A 544 -3.41 1.70 -8.38
N GLU A 545 -4.64 2.00 -7.98
CA GLU A 545 -4.97 2.35 -6.59
C GLU A 545 -5.15 1.09 -5.72
N ASP A 546 -5.51 -0.03 -6.34
CA ASP A 546 -5.69 -1.31 -5.66
C ASP A 546 -4.40 -2.13 -5.70
N LYS A 547 -3.84 -2.37 -4.51
CA LYS A 547 -2.70 -3.26 -4.32
C LYS A 547 -2.96 -4.64 -4.91
N LEU A 548 -4.19 -5.16 -4.78
CA LEU A 548 -4.53 -6.49 -5.27
C LEU A 548 -4.46 -6.56 -6.79
N GLU A 549 -4.90 -5.51 -7.50
CA GLU A 549 -4.77 -5.39 -8.97
C GLU A 549 -3.29 -5.39 -9.38
N ALA A 550 -2.46 -4.59 -8.69
CA ALA A 550 -1.01 -4.56 -8.96
C ALA A 550 -0.33 -5.90 -8.67
N ASP A 551 -0.66 -6.55 -7.54
CA ASP A 551 -0.14 -7.86 -7.18
C ASP A 551 -0.55 -8.92 -8.21
N GLN A 552 -1.78 -8.84 -8.74
CA GLN A 552 -2.25 -9.73 -9.79
C GLN A 552 -1.43 -9.56 -11.08
N ILE A 553 -1.19 -8.32 -11.53
CA ILE A 553 -0.36 -8.07 -12.73
C ILE A 553 1.05 -8.64 -12.53
N VAL A 554 1.67 -8.40 -11.36
CA VAL A 554 3.00 -8.91 -11.05
C VAL A 554 3.02 -10.45 -11.05
N ASN A 555 2.01 -11.09 -10.45
CA ASN A 555 1.89 -12.55 -10.44
C ASN A 555 1.73 -13.12 -11.84
N GLU A 556 0.85 -12.54 -12.65
CA GLU A 556 0.57 -12.99 -14.02
C GLU A 556 1.80 -12.86 -14.91
N VAL A 557 2.56 -11.77 -14.79
CA VAL A 557 3.84 -11.60 -15.50
C VAL A 557 4.85 -12.68 -15.10
N ILE A 558 5.02 -12.93 -13.81
CA ILE A 558 5.99 -13.91 -13.29
C ILE A 558 5.62 -15.32 -13.77
N ASP A 559 4.35 -15.69 -13.64
CA ASP A 559 3.84 -16.97 -14.12
C ASP A 559 4.08 -17.11 -15.63
N LEU A 560 3.73 -16.08 -16.41
CA LEU A 560 3.89 -16.10 -17.86
C LEU A 560 5.34 -16.35 -18.25
N ILE A 561 6.30 -15.59 -17.71
CA ILE A 561 7.73 -15.77 -18.01
C ILE A 561 8.20 -17.17 -17.61
N GLU A 562 7.93 -17.60 -16.38
CA GLU A 562 8.40 -18.89 -15.86
C GLU A 562 7.80 -20.07 -16.64
N ARG A 563 6.49 -20.03 -16.90
CA ARG A 563 5.75 -21.05 -17.64
C ARG A 563 6.22 -21.16 -19.08
N THR A 564 6.34 -20.05 -19.80
CA THR A 564 6.78 -20.08 -21.20
C THR A 564 8.24 -20.47 -21.31
N TYR A 565 9.09 -20.03 -20.38
CA TYR A 565 10.49 -20.45 -20.35
C TYR A 565 10.63 -21.95 -20.07
N THR A 566 9.85 -22.47 -19.12
CA THR A 566 9.80 -23.91 -18.81
C THR A 566 9.35 -24.72 -20.02
N TYR A 567 8.32 -24.25 -20.73
CA TYR A 567 7.85 -24.90 -21.96
C TYR A 567 8.91 -24.94 -23.07
N LEU A 568 9.73 -23.90 -23.19
CA LEU A 568 10.80 -23.84 -24.18
C LEU A 568 11.98 -24.75 -23.88
N THR A 569 12.28 -24.95 -22.60
CA THR A 569 13.43 -25.71 -22.12
C THR A 569 13.13 -27.18 -21.79
N ALA A 570 11.85 -27.54 -21.67
CA ALA A 570 11.35 -28.92 -21.63
C ALA A 570 11.37 -29.56 -23.02
#